data_AF-A0A938MSJ1-F1
#
_entry.id   AF-A0A938MSJ1-F1
#
_cell.length_a   1.000
_cell.length_b   1.000
_cell.length_c   1.000
_cell.angle_alpha   90.00
_cell.angle_beta   90.00
_cell.angle_gamma   90.00
#
_symmetry.space_group_name_H-M   'P 1'
#
loop_
_entity.id
_entity.type
_entity.pdbx_description
1 polymer ?
#
loop_
_entity_poly.entity_id
_entity_poly.type
_entity_poly.pdbx_seq_one_letter_code
_entity_poly.pdbx_strand_id
1 'polypeptide(L)'
;MAKARSLDKRRKSIRNIRKITRTMELIANARFKRAMDRAAAASAYTRRITQLVADLAQTGTPLQHPLLETRAECRQAALLVLTANRGMCGGYNASVLRLAVERHRAMAESLPAVRTEVSGKRGVSALRY
;
A
#
# COMPACT_ATOMS: atom_id res chain seq x y z
N MET A 1 -33.60 -23.81 -32.04
CA MET A 1 -32.76 -24.41 -30.97
C MET A 1 -31.45 -23.63 -30.66
N ALA A 2 -31.34 -22.33 -30.94
CA ALA A 2 -30.12 -21.56 -30.65
C ALA A 2 -30.02 -21.05 -29.19
N LYS A 3 -31.15 -20.78 -28.54
CA LYS A 3 -31.21 -20.22 -27.17
C LYS A 3 -30.77 -21.21 -26.08
N ALA A 4 -31.12 -22.50 -26.19
CA ALA A 4 -30.74 -23.49 -25.16
C ALA A 4 -29.22 -23.76 -25.16
N ARG A 5 -28.61 -23.88 -26.34
CA ARG A 5 -27.17 -24.11 -26.50
C ARG A 5 -26.33 -22.92 -26.02
N SER A 6 -26.77 -21.69 -26.26
CA SER A 6 -26.08 -20.50 -25.76
C SER A 6 -26.15 -20.38 -24.23
N LEU A 7 -27.29 -20.73 -23.63
CA LEU A 7 -27.45 -20.79 -22.17
C LEU A 7 -26.54 -21.84 -21.54
N ASP A 8 -26.42 -23.04 -22.13
CA ASP A 8 -25.49 -24.07 -21.63
C ASP A 8 -24.03 -23.62 -21.74
N LYS A 9 -23.65 -22.97 -22.85
CA LYS A 9 -22.30 -22.40 -23.00
C LYS A 9 -22.01 -21.34 -21.94
N ARG A 10 -22.95 -20.44 -21.66
CA ARG A 10 -22.81 -19.42 -20.60
C ARG A 10 -22.68 -20.07 -19.21
N ARG A 11 -23.49 -21.09 -18.93
CA ARG A 11 -23.44 -21.85 -17.67
C ARG A 11 -22.05 -22.48 -17.45
N LYS A 12 -21.49 -23.12 -18.48
CA LYS A 12 -20.14 -23.71 -18.44
C LYS A 12 -19.07 -22.63 -18.22
N SER A 13 -19.16 -21.50 -18.90
CA SER A 13 -18.23 -20.37 -18.73
C SER A 13 -18.24 -19.82 -17.30
N ILE A 14 -19.42 -19.54 -16.74
CA ILE A 14 -19.55 -19.05 -15.35
C ILE A 14 -19.01 -20.07 -14.35
N ARG A 15 -19.25 -21.37 -14.56
CA ARG A 15 -18.70 -22.44 -13.72
C ARG A 15 -17.17 -22.44 -13.74
N ASN A 16 -16.55 -22.21 -14.89
CA ASN A 16 -15.11 -22.12 -15.02
C ASN A 16 -14.55 -20.87 -14.32
N ILE A 17 -15.18 -19.71 -14.52
CA ILE A 17 -14.81 -18.46 -13.82
C ILE A 17 -14.86 -18.67 -12.31
N ARG A 18 -15.92 -19.30 -11.78
CA ARG A 18 -16.06 -19.63 -10.35
C ARG A 18 -14.91 -20.50 -9.82
N LYS A 19 -14.47 -21.51 -10.58
CA LYS A 19 -13.34 -22.36 -10.19
C LYS A 19 -12.03 -21.57 -10.15
N ILE A 20 -11.81 -20.71 -11.15
CA ILE A 20 -10.61 -19.86 -11.24
C ILE A 20 -10.57 -18.88 -10.07
N THR A 21 -11.64 -18.12 -9.84
CA THR A 21 -11.69 -17.13 -8.76
C THR A 21 -11.60 -17.78 -7.37
N ARG A 22 -12.20 -18.96 -7.16
CA ARG A 22 -12.03 -19.73 -5.92
C ARG A 22 -10.58 -20.14 -5.68
N THR A 23 -9.88 -20.58 -6.73
CA THR A 23 -8.46 -20.93 -6.62
C THR A 23 -7.62 -19.69 -6.29
N MET A 24 -7.91 -18.56 -6.95
CA MET A 24 -7.25 -17.29 -6.67
C MET A 24 -7.48 -16.82 -5.23
N GLU A 25 -8.69 -16.95 -4.71
CA GLU A 25 -9.05 -16.65 -3.32
C GLU A 25 -8.18 -17.45 -2.34
N LEU A 26 -8.07 -18.77 -2.54
CA LEU A 26 -7.24 -19.64 -1.69
C LEU A 26 -5.76 -19.25 -1.73
N ILE A 27 -5.22 -18.96 -2.92
CA ILE A 27 -3.82 -18.52 -3.09
C ILE A 27 -3.60 -17.15 -2.41
N ALA A 28 -4.55 -16.22 -2.57
CA ALA A 28 -4.47 -14.90 -1.95
C ALA A 28 -4.50 -15.01 -0.43
N ASN A 29 -5.38 -15.85 0.14
CA ASN A 29 -5.46 -16.07 1.57
C ASN A 29 -4.15 -16.65 2.13
N ALA A 30 -3.59 -17.68 1.48
CA ALA A 30 -2.32 -18.27 1.89
C ALA A 30 -1.16 -17.24 1.87
N ARG A 31 -1.11 -16.38 0.84
CA ARG A 31 -0.11 -15.30 0.75
C ARG A 31 -0.31 -14.22 1.80
N PHE A 32 -1.56 -13.83 2.05
CA PHE A 32 -1.90 -12.86 3.08
C PHE A 32 -1.49 -13.36 4.47
N LYS A 33 -1.83 -14.61 4.80
CA LYS A 33 -1.44 -15.24 6.06
C LYS A 33 0.08 -15.24 6.26
N ARG A 34 0.84 -15.67 5.23
CA ARG A 34 2.33 -15.61 5.27
C ARG A 34 2.86 -14.20 5.46
N ALA A 35 2.23 -13.19 4.86
CA ALA A 35 2.65 -11.79 5.04
C ALA A 35 2.38 -11.30 6.46
N MET A 36 1.20 -11.62 7.02
CA MET A 36 0.84 -11.31 8.40
C MET A 36 1.77 -12.00 9.41
N ASP A 37 2.09 -13.28 9.20
CA ASP A 37 2.97 -14.02 10.10
C ASP A 37 4.39 -13.42 10.12
N ARG A 38 4.92 -12.99 8.95
CA ARG A 38 6.19 -12.25 8.89
C ARG A 38 6.15 -10.92 9.63
N ALA A 39 5.05 -10.16 9.49
CA ALA A 39 4.88 -8.91 10.20
C ALA A 39 4.82 -9.11 11.72
N ALA A 40 4.11 -10.16 12.17
CA ALA A 40 4.03 -10.53 13.57
C ALA A 40 5.40 -10.95 14.15
N ALA A 41 6.16 -11.76 13.41
CA ALA A 41 7.50 -12.19 13.81
C ALA A 41 8.48 -11.01 13.99
N ALA A 42 8.36 -9.97 13.16
CA ALA A 42 9.18 -8.77 13.26
C ALA A 42 8.74 -7.80 14.38
N SER A 43 7.56 -8.00 14.98
CA SER A 43 6.93 -7.03 15.89
C SER A 43 7.79 -6.72 17.12
N ALA A 44 8.38 -7.74 17.75
CA ALA A 44 9.21 -7.55 18.95
C ALA A 44 10.45 -6.70 18.66
N TYR A 45 11.12 -6.95 17.53
CA TYR A 45 12.26 -6.16 17.07
C TYR A 45 11.85 -4.72 16.82
N THR A 46 10.81 -4.50 16.00
CA THR A 46 10.32 -3.15 15.67
C THR A 46 9.96 -2.36 16.92
N ARG A 47 9.27 -2.99 17.87
CA ARG A 47 8.93 -2.35 19.15
C ARG A 47 10.18 -1.93 19.93
N ARG A 48 11.16 -2.83 20.05
CA ARG A 48 12.35 -2.56 20.88
C ARG A 48 13.25 -1.50 20.25
N ILE A 49 13.46 -1.54 18.94
CA ILE A 49 14.27 -0.51 18.25
C ILE A 49 13.58 0.86 18.29
N THR A 50 12.26 0.91 18.11
CA THR A 50 11.51 2.18 18.23
C THR A 50 11.63 2.74 19.65
N GLN A 51 11.53 1.90 20.68
CA GLN A 51 11.72 2.35 22.06
C GLN A 51 13.13 2.88 22.29
N LEU A 52 14.16 2.17 21.85
CA LEU A 52 15.55 2.60 22.00
C LEU A 52 15.81 3.95 21.31
N VAL A 53 15.28 4.16 20.12
CA VAL A 53 15.39 5.44 19.40
C VAL A 53 14.64 6.55 20.14
N ALA A 54 13.47 6.26 20.71
CA ALA A 54 12.71 7.22 21.51
C ALA A 54 13.43 7.61 22.80
N ASP A 55 14.00 6.63 23.51
CA ASP A 55 14.79 6.84 24.73
C ASP A 55 16.02 7.71 24.41
N LEU A 56 16.71 7.41 23.30
CA LEU A 56 17.88 8.17 22.84
C LEU A 56 17.53 9.63 22.48
N ALA A 57 16.38 9.85 21.84
CA ALA A 57 15.91 11.18 21.49
C ALA A 57 15.55 12.03 22.72
N GLN A 58 15.24 11.40 23.86
CA GLN A 58 14.89 12.08 25.12
C GLN A 58 16.09 12.31 26.03
N THR A 59 17.11 11.45 25.99
CA THR A 59 18.36 11.68 26.72
C THR A 59 19.03 12.92 26.16
N GLY A 60 19.00 14.03 26.91
CA GLY A 60 19.52 15.36 26.56
C GLY A 60 21.04 15.46 26.34
N THR A 61 21.68 14.36 25.93
CA THR A 61 22.99 14.37 25.30
C THR A 61 22.89 15.22 24.03
N PRO A 62 23.86 16.09 23.72
CA PRO A 62 23.88 16.84 22.47
C PRO A 62 24.15 15.90 21.29
N LEU A 63 23.15 15.09 20.93
CA LEU A 63 23.17 14.22 19.77
C LEU A 63 22.73 15.05 18.56
N GLN A 64 23.70 15.66 17.87
CA GLN A 64 23.45 16.35 16.61
C GLN A 64 23.25 15.30 15.51
N HIS A 65 21.98 14.92 15.29
CA HIS A 65 21.61 14.02 14.21
C HIS A 65 20.51 14.65 13.35
N PRO A 66 20.70 14.79 12.01
CA PRO A 66 19.75 15.48 11.14
C PRO A 66 18.31 14.94 11.15
N LEU A 67 18.10 13.67 11.56
CA LEU A 67 16.77 13.06 11.71
C LEU A 67 16.09 13.33 13.06
N LEU A 68 16.81 13.85 14.05
CA LEU A 68 16.28 14.19 15.37
C LEU A 68 16.13 15.71 15.56
N GLU A 69 16.66 16.50 14.63
CA GLU A 69 16.52 17.96 14.64
C GLU A 69 15.09 18.40 14.29
N THR A 70 14.46 19.12 15.21
CA THR A 70 13.20 19.83 14.92
C THR A 70 13.50 21.05 14.07
N ARG A 71 12.98 21.09 12.84
CA ARG A 71 13.10 22.23 11.94
C ARG A 71 11.89 23.13 12.09
N ALA A 72 12.12 24.45 12.25
CA ALA A 72 11.05 25.43 12.40
C ALA A 72 10.15 25.53 11.15
N GLU A 73 10.71 25.25 9.97
CA GLU A 73 9.99 25.29 8.69
C GLU A 73 10.18 23.98 7.91
N CYS A 74 9.07 23.43 7.42
CA CYS A 74 9.09 22.33 6.46
C CYS A 74 9.07 22.91 5.04
N ARG A 75 10.18 22.77 4.29
CA ARG A 75 10.29 23.27 2.92
C ARG A 75 9.93 22.22 1.86
N GLN A 76 10.12 20.95 2.20
CA GLN A 76 9.91 19.84 1.30
C GLN A 76 9.38 18.63 2.06
N ALA A 77 8.43 17.92 1.45
CA ALA A 77 7.97 16.62 1.92
C ALA A 77 7.99 15.56 0.82
N ALA A 78 8.13 14.30 1.23
CA ALA A 78 8.01 13.14 0.34
C ALA A 78 6.77 12.32 0.70
N LEU A 79 5.90 12.07 -0.27
CA LEU A 79 4.71 11.23 -0.13
C LEU A 79 4.98 9.85 -0.75
N LEU A 80 5.10 8.81 0.07
CA LEU A 80 5.25 7.43 -0.39
C LEU A 80 3.87 6.76 -0.56
N VAL A 81 3.56 6.33 -1.79
CA VAL A 81 2.30 5.67 -2.16
C VAL A 81 2.55 4.18 -2.44
N LEU A 82 1.95 3.31 -1.64
CA LEU A 82 2.12 1.86 -1.75
C LEU A 82 0.87 1.20 -2.36
N THR A 83 1.02 0.65 -3.56
CA THR A 83 -0.07 -0.03 -4.30
C THR A 83 0.31 -1.47 -4.64
N ALA A 84 -0.68 -2.25 -5.09
CA ALA A 84 -0.43 -3.62 -5.52
C ALA A 84 0.19 -3.67 -6.92
N ASN A 85 0.96 -4.73 -7.18
CA ASN A 85 1.44 -5.04 -8.54
C ASN A 85 0.35 -5.63 -9.44
N ARG A 86 -0.71 -6.20 -8.86
CA ARG A 86 -1.79 -6.92 -9.57
C ARG A 86 -3.14 -6.24 -9.38
N GLY A 87 -4.08 -6.57 -10.27
CA GLY A 87 -5.50 -6.17 -10.14
C GLY A 87 -6.32 -7.23 -9.39
N MET A 88 -7.65 -7.21 -9.57
CA MET A 88 -8.59 -8.13 -8.88
C MET A 88 -8.46 -8.09 -7.35
N CYS A 89 -8.27 -6.90 -6.80
CA CYS A 89 -8.07 -6.63 -5.38
C CYS A 89 -9.24 -5.81 -4.78
N GLY A 90 -10.43 -5.92 -5.36
CA GLY A 90 -11.55 -5.04 -5.05
C GLY A 90 -11.18 -3.57 -5.20
N GLY A 91 -11.56 -2.74 -4.22
CA GLY A 91 -11.30 -1.30 -4.20
C GLY A 91 -9.90 -0.88 -3.72
N TYR A 92 -9.00 -1.80 -3.35
CA TYR A 92 -7.74 -1.45 -2.68
C TYR A 92 -6.91 -0.38 -3.42
N ASN A 93 -6.53 -0.65 -4.67
CA ASN A 93 -5.71 0.30 -5.44
C ASN A 93 -6.42 1.64 -5.68
N ALA A 94 -7.73 1.61 -5.97
CA ALA A 94 -8.51 2.82 -6.20
C ALA A 94 -8.62 3.70 -4.95
N SER A 95 -8.84 3.08 -3.78
CA SER A 95 -8.89 3.79 -2.50
C SER A 95 -7.54 4.40 -2.12
N VAL A 96 -6.43 3.65 -2.27
CA VAL A 96 -5.08 4.19 -2.01
C VAL A 96 -4.77 5.37 -2.93
N LEU A 97 -5.06 5.25 -4.22
CA LEU A 97 -4.76 6.31 -5.19
C LEU A 97 -5.58 7.58 -4.94
N ARG A 98 -6.87 7.43 -4.62
CA ARG A 98 -7.72 8.58 -4.26
C ARG A 98 -7.19 9.31 -3.03
N LEU A 99 -6.82 8.57 -1.98
CA LEU A 99 -6.22 9.16 -0.77
C LEU A 99 -4.87 9.83 -1.09
N ALA A 100 -4.05 9.21 -1.94
CA ALA A 100 -2.75 9.77 -2.33
C ALA A 100 -2.90 11.12 -3.06
N VAL A 101 -3.85 11.22 -4.00
CA VAL A 101 -4.11 12.47 -4.73
C VAL A 101 -4.62 13.56 -3.77
N GLU A 102 -5.54 13.22 -2.89
CA GLU A 102 -6.07 14.15 -1.87
C GLU A 102 -4.95 14.66 -0.95
N ARG A 103 -4.10 13.75 -0.44
CA ARG A 103 -2.98 14.11 0.42
C ARG A 103 -1.92 14.93 -0.31
N HIS A 104 -1.61 14.59 -1.55
CA HIS A 104 -0.68 15.37 -2.36
C HIS A 104 -1.15 16.82 -2.53
N ARG A 105 -2.45 17.03 -2.83
CA ARG A 105 -3.02 18.38 -2.96
C ARG A 105 -2.94 19.17 -1.66
N ALA A 106 -3.37 18.59 -0.55
CA ALA A 106 -3.30 19.23 0.76
C ALA A 106 -1.85 19.61 1.16
N MET A 107 -0.88 18.76 0.81
CA MET A 107 0.54 19.06 1.05
C MET A 107 1.07 20.14 0.10
N ALA A 108 0.63 20.16 -1.15
CA ALA A 108 1.05 21.16 -2.13
C ALA A 108 0.50 22.58 -1.84
N GLU A 109 -0.62 22.68 -1.13
CA GLU A 109 -1.16 23.95 -0.65
C GLU A 109 -0.36 24.54 0.52
N SER A 110 0.25 23.67 1.34
CA SER A 110 0.94 24.05 2.58
C SER A 110 2.46 24.07 2.46
N LEU A 111 3.04 23.38 1.48
CA LEU A 111 4.48 23.20 1.34
C LEU A 111 4.99 23.64 -0.04
N PRO A 112 6.16 24.29 -0.11
CA PRO A 112 6.74 24.73 -1.37
C PRO A 112 7.06 23.59 -2.36
N ALA A 113 7.41 22.40 -1.85
CA ALA A 113 7.79 21.25 -2.67
C ALA A 113 7.28 19.92 -2.10
N VAL A 114 6.58 19.14 -2.93
CA VAL A 114 6.10 17.79 -2.57
C VAL A 114 6.57 16.79 -3.61
N ARG A 115 7.40 15.82 -3.19
CA ARG A 115 7.86 14.71 -4.04
C ARG A 115 6.99 13.48 -3.79
N THR A 116 6.35 12.94 -4.82
CA THR A 116 5.56 11.71 -4.69
C THR A 116 6.36 10.50 -5.19
N GLU A 117 6.60 9.54 -4.31
CA GLU A 117 7.25 8.27 -4.63
C GLU A 117 6.22 7.15 -4.63
N VAL A 118 6.25 6.28 -5.65
CA VAL A 118 5.21 5.26 -5.83
C VAL A 118 5.84 3.89 -5.94
N SER A 119 5.38 2.96 -5.11
CA SER A 119 5.71 1.54 -5.22
C SER A 119 4.47 0.74 -5.59
N GLY A 120 4.64 -0.18 -6.54
CA GLY A 120 3.57 -1.00 -7.07
C GLY A 120 3.19 -0.62 -8.51
N LYS A 121 3.12 -1.63 -9.39
CA LYS A 121 2.86 -1.43 -10.82
C LYS A 121 1.54 -0.68 -11.11
N ARG A 122 0.51 -0.88 -10.28
CA ARG A 122 -0.79 -0.22 -10.48
C ARG A 122 -0.73 1.27 -10.17
N GLY A 123 -0.04 1.65 -9.10
CA GLY A 123 0.18 3.05 -8.77
C GLY A 123 1.09 3.75 -9.76
N VAL A 124 2.22 3.13 -10.11
CA VAL A 124 3.13 3.67 -11.13
C VAL A 124 2.41 3.88 -12.46
N SER A 125 1.57 2.93 -12.89
CA SER A 125 0.80 3.09 -14.12
C SER A 125 -0.27 4.18 -14.02
N ALA A 126 -0.82 4.44 -12.83
CA ALA A 126 -1.93 5.38 -12.64
C ALA A 126 -1.46 6.82 -12.43
N LEU A 127 -0.26 7.01 -11.87
CA LEU A 127 0.35 8.32 -11.55
C LEU A 127 1.44 8.73 -12.57
N ARG A 128 1.54 8.02 -13.70
CA ARG A 128 2.36 8.41 -14.84
C ARG A 128 1.64 9.53 -15.60
N TYR A 129 1.91 10.77 -15.21
CA TYR A 129 1.64 11.98 -15.97
C TYR A 129 2.92 12.81 -16.00
#